data_AF-A0A955KWZ6-F1
#
_entry.id   AF-A0A955KWZ6-F1
#
_cell.length_a   1.000
_cell.length_b   1.000
_cell.length_c   1.000
_cell.angle_alpha   90.00
_cell.angle_beta   90.00
_cell.angle_gamma   90.00
#
_symmetry.space_group_name_H-M   'P 1'
#
loop_
_entity.id
_entity.type
_entity.pdbx_description
1 polymer ?
#
loop_
_entity_poly.entity_id
_entity_poly.type
_entity_poly.pdbx_seq_one_letter_code
_entity_poly.pdbx_strand_id
1 'polypeptide(L)'
;MENFLLQISGLVAVIIAWVFVVTPAICSGIDPKRQTITNATKKSKRVSFIISFGLVFSAIFQSIFALYLIDRFDLSFSNIGILVYLSTNIATMFLAFFHIERHPKLHIFFAIYYFIVSPISYGLIGSSISGSSNHLFELSILMILLYGFGELVLLYKYRGGALAEIWPILLLSIWTMVFTIA
;
A
#
# COMPACT_ATOMS: atom_id res chain seq x y z
N MET A 1 -17.04 10.84 17.56
CA MET A 1 -16.29 11.82 16.75
C MET A 1 -14.88 11.31 16.46
N GLU A 2 -14.21 10.67 17.42
CA GLU A 2 -12.88 10.05 17.24
C GLU A 2 -12.87 8.97 16.14
N ASN A 3 -13.83 8.04 16.15
CA ASN A 3 -13.89 6.97 15.12
C ASN A 3 -14.12 7.48 13.69
N PHE A 4 -14.77 8.64 13.54
CA PHE A 4 -14.98 9.26 12.24
C PHE A 4 -13.68 9.83 11.64
N LEU A 5 -12.84 10.44 12.49
CA LEU A 5 -11.53 10.95 12.06
C LEU A 5 -10.59 9.82 11.66
N LEU A 6 -10.59 8.71 12.40
CA LEU A 6 -9.77 7.54 12.09
C LEU A 6 -10.29 6.79 10.85
N GLN A 7 -11.60 6.78 10.61
CA GLN A 7 -12.18 6.22 9.39
C GLN A 7 -11.78 7.05 8.15
N ILE A 8 -11.85 8.38 8.23
CA ILE A 8 -11.48 9.30 7.13
C ILE A 8 -9.99 9.22 6.79
N SER A 9 -9.11 8.89 7.75
CA SER A 9 -7.66 8.81 7.48
C SER A 9 -7.34 7.81 6.36
N GLY A 10 -8.13 6.74 6.21
CA GLY A 10 -8.00 5.80 5.10
C GLY A 10 -8.20 6.48 3.74
N LEU A 11 -9.28 7.25 3.58
CA LEU A 11 -9.55 7.99 2.34
C LEU A 11 -8.48 9.06 2.07
N VAL A 12 -8.04 9.75 3.11
CA VAL A 12 -6.95 10.74 3.00
C VAL A 12 -5.67 10.08 2.51
N ALA A 13 -5.32 8.90 3.04
CA ALA A 13 -4.17 8.14 2.58
C ALA A 13 -4.26 7.80 1.09
N VAL A 14 -5.43 7.35 0.63
CA VAL A 14 -5.67 7.04 -0.79
C VAL A 14 -5.47 8.28 -1.66
N ILE A 15 -6.08 9.40 -1.30
CA ILE A 15 -5.94 10.65 -2.05
C ILE A 15 -4.47 11.06 -2.14
N ILE A 16 -3.74 10.98 -1.03
CA ILE A 16 -2.31 11.34 -0.99
C ILE A 16 -1.49 10.41 -1.88
N ALA A 17 -1.70 9.08 -1.81
CA ALA A 17 -1.00 8.12 -2.65
C ALA A 17 -1.22 8.41 -4.14
N TRP A 18 -2.46 8.69 -4.55
CA TRP A 18 -2.76 8.98 -5.95
C TRP A 18 -2.15 10.30 -6.41
N VAL A 19 -2.38 11.39 -5.67
CA VAL A 19 -1.95 12.74 -6.05
C VAL A 19 -0.44 12.90 -6.02
N PHE A 20 0.25 12.30 -5.05
CA PHE A 20 1.68 12.54 -4.82
C PHE A 20 2.59 11.37 -5.24
N VAL A 21 2.07 10.16 -5.40
CA VAL A 21 2.88 9.00 -5.84
C VAL A 21 2.52 8.58 -7.25
N VAL A 22 1.25 8.19 -7.49
CA VAL A 22 0.84 7.59 -8.77
C VAL A 22 0.85 8.62 -9.91
N THR A 23 0.17 9.76 -9.74
CA THR A 23 0.08 10.79 -10.78
C THR A 23 1.45 11.34 -11.17
N PRO A 24 2.33 11.75 -10.24
CA PRO A 24 3.65 12.26 -10.59
C PRO A 24 4.54 11.19 -11.24
N ALA A 25 4.42 9.93 -10.83
CA ALA A 25 5.13 8.82 -11.48
C ALA A 25 4.72 8.70 -12.95
N ILE A 26 3.42 8.62 -13.24
CA ILE A 26 2.90 8.51 -14.61
C ILE A 26 3.26 9.75 -15.44
N CYS A 27 3.08 10.95 -14.90
CA CYS A 27 3.33 12.22 -15.60
C CYS A 27 4.82 12.51 -15.83
N SER A 28 5.74 11.87 -15.11
CA SER A 28 7.19 12.03 -15.29
C SER A 28 7.75 11.37 -16.58
N GLY A 29 6.87 10.74 -17.37
CA GLY A 29 7.23 10.10 -18.63
C GLY A 29 8.18 8.92 -18.44
N ILE A 30 8.09 8.22 -17.30
CA ILE A 30 8.78 6.95 -17.11
C ILE A 30 8.14 5.89 -18.01
N ASP A 31 8.95 4.95 -18.53
CA ASP A 31 8.40 3.77 -19.20
C ASP A 31 7.78 2.86 -18.13
N PRO A 32 6.45 2.73 -18.07
CA PRO A 32 5.76 2.02 -16.98
C PRO A 32 6.13 0.53 -16.91
N LYS A 33 6.64 -0.03 -18.01
CA LYS A 33 7.02 -1.45 -18.13
C LYS A 33 8.47 -1.72 -17.74
N ARG A 34 9.33 -0.71 -17.73
CA ARG A 34 10.79 -0.87 -17.59
C ARG A 34 11.39 -0.09 -16.42
N GLN A 35 10.68 0.92 -15.92
CA GLN A 35 11.21 1.84 -14.91
C GLN A 35 10.32 1.84 -13.68
N THR A 36 10.90 1.73 -12.48
CA THR A 36 10.21 1.87 -11.18
C THR A 36 9.59 3.27 -11.02
N ILE A 37 8.61 3.44 -10.13
CA ILE A 37 8.15 4.78 -9.67
C ILE A 37 9.35 5.55 -9.12
N THR A 38 10.24 4.87 -8.42
CA THR A 38 11.48 5.48 -7.92
C THR A 38 12.51 5.80 -9.01
N ASN A 39 12.31 5.45 -10.29
CA ASN A 39 13.13 5.96 -11.38
C ASN A 39 12.64 7.33 -11.88
N ALA A 40 11.39 7.73 -11.58
CA ALA A 40 10.92 9.10 -11.83
C ALA A 40 11.81 10.13 -11.10
N THR A 41 12.44 9.72 -10.00
CA THR A 41 13.33 10.55 -9.19
C THR A 41 14.63 10.91 -9.92
N LYS A 42 15.11 10.05 -10.82
CA LYS A 42 16.34 10.27 -11.60
C LYS A 42 16.24 11.52 -12.48
N LYS A 43 15.06 11.77 -13.03
CA LYS A 43 14.85 12.86 -13.98
C LYS A 43 14.69 14.21 -13.30
N SER A 44 14.20 14.24 -12.06
CA SER A 44 13.93 15.48 -11.34
C SER A 44 13.93 15.29 -9.83
N LYS A 45 14.80 16.04 -9.14
CA LYS A 45 14.83 16.12 -7.66
C LYS A 45 13.49 16.58 -7.08
N ARG A 46 12.74 17.42 -7.79
CA ARG A 46 11.40 17.88 -7.34
C ARG A 46 10.38 16.74 -7.37
N VAL A 47 10.35 15.97 -8.46
CA VAL A 47 9.46 14.80 -8.58
C VAL A 47 9.82 13.74 -7.54
N SER A 48 11.12 13.54 -7.29
CA SER A 48 11.59 12.68 -6.20
C SER A 48 11.04 13.08 -4.85
N PHE A 49 11.14 14.36 -4.51
CA PHE A 49 10.66 14.87 -3.23
C PHE A 49 9.15 14.70 -3.08
N ILE A 50 8.39 15.00 -4.14
CA ILE A 50 6.94 14.85 -4.19
C ILE A 50 6.52 13.37 -3.93
N ILE A 51 7.17 12.43 -4.60
CA ILE A 51 6.89 11.00 -4.44
C ILE A 51 7.24 10.52 -3.02
N SER A 52 8.41 10.87 -2.51
CA SER A 52 8.81 10.49 -1.15
C SER A 52 7.87 11.09 -0.09
N PHE A 53 7.46 12.35 -0.27
CA PHE A 53 6.45 12.98 0.57
C PHE A 53 5.13 12.21 0.53
N GLY A 54 4.64 11.86 -0.66
CA GLY A 54 3.42 11.07 -0.84
C GLY A 54 3.48 9.71 -0.14
N LEU A 55 4.59 8.98 -0.29
CA LEU A 55 4.78 7.67 0.36
C LEU A 55 4.76 7.78 1.89
N VAL A 56 5.47 8.76 2.46
CA VAL A 56 5.52 8.96 3.92
C VAL A 56 4.14 9.33 4.46
N PHE A 57 3.49 10.34 3.90
CA PHE A 57 2.19 10.79 4.40
C PHE A 57 1.11 9.74 4.19
N SER A 58 1.08 9.07 3.04
CA SER A 58 0.16 7.94 2.82
C SER A 58 0.35 6.85 3.87
N ALA A 59 1.59 6.46 4.17
CA ALA A 59 1.88 5.44 5.17
C ALA A 59 1.48 5.87 6.59
N ILE A 60 1.62 7.16 6.94
CA ILE A 60 1.17 7.70 8.23
C ILE A 60 -0.35 7.57 8.33
N PHE A 61 -1.09 8.06 7.33
CA PHE A 61 -2.55 8.02 7.34
C PHE A 61 -3.11 6.60 7.26
N GLN A 62 -2.45 5.67 6.54
CA GLN A 62 -2.78 4.24 6.58
C GLN A 62 -2.52 3.63 7.96
N SER A 63 -1.47 4.05 8.65
CA SER A 63 -1.20 3.58 10.01
C SER A 63 -2.25 4.08 11.01
N ILE A 64 -2.75 5.31 10.85
CA ILE A 64 -3.88 5.83 11.63
C ILE A 64 -5.16 5.04 11.30
N PHE A 65 -5.40 4.72 10.03
CA PHE A 65 -6.53 3.90 9.62
C PHE A 65 -6.46 2.48 10.19
N ALA A 66 -5.26 1.92 10.30
CA ALA A 66 -5.05 0.62 10.94
C ALA A 66 -5.50 0.62 12.40
N LEU A 67 -5.32 1.73 13.14
CA LEU A 67 -5.82 1.87 14.51
C LEU A 67 -7.35 1.85 14.57
N TYR A 68 -8.03 2.44 13.58
CA TYR A 68 -9.49 2.31 13.45
C TYR A 68 -9.94 0.86 13.29
N LEU A 69 -9.21 0.07 12.51
CA LEU A 69 -9.53 -1.36 12.33
C LEU A 69 -9.37 -2.15 13.64
N ILE A 70 -8.45 -1.75 14.53
CA ILE A 70 -8.30 -2.38 15.86
C ILE A 70 -9.52 -2.07 16.74
N ASP A 71 -10.01 -0.84 16.71
CA ASP A 71 -11.16 -0.43 17.54
C ASP A 71 -12.49 -1.01 17.02
N ARG A 72 -12.62 -1.14 15.69
CA ARG A 72 -13.86 -1.55 15.01
C ARG A 72 -14.12 -3.06 15.07
N PHE A 73 -13.08 -3.88 15.03
CA PHE A 73 -13.19 -5.35 15.00
C PHE A 73 -12.66 -5.89 16.33
N ASP A 74 -13.33 -6.88 16.93
CA ASP A 74 -13.04 -7.41 18.28
C ASP A 74 -12.12 -8.66 18.20
N LEU A 75 -10.95 -8.63 18.88
CA LEU A 75 -9.74 -9.34 18.41
C LEU A 75 -8.97 -10.10 19.49
N SER A 76 -8.83 -11.40 19.26
CA SER A 76 -7.58 -12.10 19.56
C SER A 76 -6.73 -12.36 18.30
N PHE A 77 -7.34 -12.51 17.11
CA PHE A 77 -6.63 -12.90 15.88
C PHE A 77 -6.29 -11.76 14.89
N SER A 78 -7.11 -10.70 14.74
CA SER A 78 -6.76 -9.62 13.77
C SER A 78 -5.69 -8.65 14.25
N ASN A 79 -5.36 -8.63 15.54
CA ASN A 79 -4.21 -7.86 16.04
C ASN A 79 -2.92 -8.24 15.31
N ILE A 80 -2.75 -9.52 14.95
CA ILE A 80 -1.59 -9.96 14.17
C ILE A 80 -1.65 -9.40 12.74
N GLY A 81 -2.80 -9.50 12.07
CA GLY A 81 -2.98 -8.96 10.72
C GLY A 81 -2.73 -7.46 10.66
N ILE A 82 -3.22 -6.72 11.65
CA ILE A 82 -3.02 -5.28 11.75
C ILE A 82 -1.57 -4.92 12.08
N LEU A 83 -0.89 -5.66 12.95
CA LEU A 83 0.54 -5.46 13.21
C LEU A 83 1.39 -5.70 11.95
N VAL A 84 1.05 -6.74 11.18
CA VAL A 84 1.68 -7.02 9.88
C VAL A 84 1.37 -5.89 8.88
N TYR A 85 0.18 -5.32 8.92
CA TYR A 85 -0.17 -4.16 8.09
C TYR A 85 0.60 -2.88 8.50
N LEU A 86 0.79 -2.66 9.80
CA LEU A 86 1.61 -1.55 10.29
C LEU A 86 3.08 -1.71 9.87
N SER A 87 3.61 -2.94 9.89
CA SER A 87 4.99 -3.18 9.46
C SER A 87 5.20 -2.93 7.96
N THR A 88 4.19 -3.19 7.13
CA THR A 88 4.26 -2.84 5.69
C THR A 88 4.20 -1.33 5.48
N ASN A 89 3.39 -0.58 6.25
CA ASN A 89 3.41 0.88 6.22
C ASN A 89 4.78 1.47 6.59
N ILE A 90 5.44 0.90 7.61
CA ILE A 90 6.81 1.28 7.99
C ILE A 90 7.79 0.99 6.83
N ALA A 91 7.67 -0.16 6.19
CA ALA A 91 8.47 -0.48 5.01
C ALA A 91 8.24 0.53 3.87
N THR A 92 7.00 0.97 3.64
CA THR A 92 6.67 2.03 2.67
C THR A 92 7.34 3.36 3.01
N MET A 93 7.39 3.75 4.30
CA MET A 93 8.14 4.94 4.71
C MET A 93 9.63 4.77 4.41
N PHE A 94 10.20 3.60 4.69
CA PHE A 94 11.60 3.32 4.37
C PHE A 94 11.90 3.35 2.87
N LEU A 95 10.96 2.98 2.00
CA LEU A 95 11.10 3.16 0.54
C LEU A 95 11.26 4.63 0.14
N ALA A 96 10.65 5.55 0.88
CA ALA A 96 10.77 6.98 0.63
C ALA A 96 12.16 7.53 1.03
N PHE A 97 12.78 6.96 2.06
CA PHE A 97 14.10 7.38 2.55
C PHE A 97 15.25 6.69 1.81
N PHE A 98 15.13 5.38 1.56
CA PHE A 98 16.14 4.58 0.89
C PHE A 98 15.88 4.57 -0.62
N HIS A 99 16.27 5.64 -1.30
CA HIS A 99 16.19 5.71 -2.76
C HIS A 99 17.02 4.61 -3.44
N ILE A 100 16.48 4.06 -4.53
CA ILE A 100 17.11 3.03 -5.38
C ILE A 100 18.53 3.42 -5.83
N GLU A 101 18.80 4.71 -6.04
CA GLU A 101 20.11 5.21 -6.50
C GLU A 101 21.20 5.15 -5.43
N ARG A 102 20.84 5.44 -4.17
CA ARG A 102 21.81 5.49 -3.06
C ARG A 102 21.90 4.17 -2.30
N HIS A 103 20.77 3.48 -2.18
CA HIS A 103 20.64 2.28 -1.36
C HIS A 103 19.85 1.18 -2.10
N PRO A 104 20.33 0.69 -3.26
CA PRO A 104 19.58 -0.25 -4.10
C PRO A 104 19.19 -1.53 -3.38
N LYS A 105 20.09 -2.10 -2.56
CA LYS A 105 19.82 -3.34 -1.81
C LYS A 105 18.71 -3.16 -0.78
N LEU A 106 18.74 -2.06 -0.01
CA LEU A 106 17.72 -1.76 0.99
C LEU A 106 16.38 -1.42 0.32
N HIS A 107 16.40 -0.64 -0.75
CA HIS A 107 15.20 -0.30 -1.51
C HIS A 107 14.49 -1.56 -2.02
N ILE A 108 15.23 -2.46 -2.69
CA ILE A 108 14.70 -3.72 -3.21
C ILE A 108 14.18 -4.59 -2.06
N PHE A 109 14.90 -4.67 -0.94
CA PHE A 109 14.45 -5.43 0.23
C PHE A 109 13.10 -4.92 0.76
N PHE A 110 12.96 -3.61 1.00
CA PHE A 110 11.71 -3.03 1.50
C PHE A 110 10.57 -3.13 0.48
N ALA A 111 10.87 -3.04 -0.82
CA ALA A 111 9.88 -3.19 -1.87
C ALA A 111 9.33 -4.62 -1.90
N ILE A 112 10.22 -5.62 -1.92
CA ILE A 112 9.86 -7.04 -1.87
C ILE A 112 9.08 -7.35 -0.58
N TYR A 113 9.54 -6.83 0.57
CA TYR A 113 8.84 -7.00 1.84
C TYR A 113 7.42 -6.44 1.76
N TYR A 114 7.26 -5.19 1.30
CA TYR A 114 5.94 -4.57 1.14
C TYR A 114 5.03 -5.41 0.22
N PHE A 115 5.54 -5.87 -0.91
CA PHE A 115 4.77 -6.65 -1.88
C PHE A 115 4.35 -8.02 -1.36
N ILE A 116 5.24 -8.76 -0.70
CA ILE A 116 4.92 -10.09 -0.20
C ILE A 116 4.04 -10.03 1.06
N VAL A 117 4.33 -9.09 1.96
CA VAL A 117 3.74 -9.07 3.31
C VAL A 117 2.40 -8.35 3.34
N SER A 118 2.17 -7.36 2.48
CA SER A 118 0.89 -6.65 2.38
C SER A 118 -0.32 -7.56 2.11
N PRO A 119 -0.32 -8.47 1.12
CA PRO A 119 -1.45 -9.36 0.88
C PRO A 119 -1.69 -10.35 2.03
N ILE A 120 -0.62 -10.77 2.71
CA ILE A 120 -0.74 -11.61 3.92
C ILE A 120 -1.51 -10.85 5.01
N SER A 121 -1.19 -9.56 5.20
CA SER A 121 -1.90 -8.71 6.17
C SER A 121 -3.41 -8.64 5.87
N TYR A 122 -3.79 -8.48 4.60
CA TYR A 122 -5.19 -8.44 4.19
C TYR A 122 -5.91 -9.77 4.39
N GLY A 123 -5.22 -10.90 4.19
CA GLY A 123 -5.80 -12.21 4.47
C GLY A 123 -6.07 -12.43 5.94
N LEU A 124 -5.15 -12.00 6.80
CA LEU A 124 -5.31 -12.09 8.25
C LEU A 124 -6.40 -11.15 8.78
N ILE A 125 -6.49 -9.93 8.23
CA ILE A 125 -7.57 -9.00 8.57
C ILE A 125 -8.91 -9.55 8.05
N GLY A 126 -8.97 -9.96 6.79
CA GLY A 126 -10.18 -10.52 6.18
C GLY A 126 -10.73 -11.74 6.92
N SER A 127 -9.87 -12.69 7.28
CA SER A 127 -10.30 -13.90 8.01
C SER A 127 -10.91 -13.58 9.37
N SER A 128 -10.42 -12.54 10.06
CA SER A 128 -10.98 -12.10 11.33
C SER A 128 -12.37 -11.49 11.22
N ILE A 129 -12.71 -10.95 10.05
CA ILE A 129 -13.99 -10.26 9.79
C ILE A 129 -15.05 -11.23 9.24
N SER A 130 -14.65 -12.46 8.87
CA SER A 130 -15.53 -13.54 8.41
C SER A 130 -16.69 -13.86 9.35
N GLY A 131 -16.49 -13.68 10.66
CA GLY A 131 -17.56 -13.85 11.67
C GLY A 131 -18.55 -12.69 11.75
N SER A 132 -18.25 -11.53 11.15
CA SER A 132 -19.04 -10.30 11.28
C SER A 132 -19.70 -9.84 9.97
N SER A 133 -19.10 -10.12 8.81
CA SER A 133 -19.65 -9.76 7.50
C SER A 133 -19.10 -10.65 6.39
N ASN A 134 -19.98 -11.49 5.81
CA ASN A 134 -19.63 -12.37 4.68
C ASN A 134 -19.11 -11.58 3.47
N HIS A 135 -19.67 -10.39 3.21
CA HIS A 135 -19.27 -9.58 2.06
C HIS A 135 -17.83 -9.04 2.18
N LEU A 136 -17.44 -8.57 3.36
CA LEU A 136 -16.08 -8.08 3.61
C LEU A 136 -15.04 -9.21 3.56
N PHE A 137 -15.43 -10.41 3.98
CA PHE A 137 -14.59 -11.59 3.91
C PHE A 137 -14.33 -12.03 2.46
N GLU A 138 -15.38 -12.14 1.65
CA GLU A 138 -15.28 -12.46 0.21
C GLU A 138 -14.41 -11.43 -0.51
N LEU A 139 -14.61 -10.14 -0.23
CA LEU A 139 -13.77 -9.07 -0.78
C LEU A 139 -12.31 -9.21 -0.36
N SER A 140 -12.02 -9.54 0.90
CA SER A 140 -10.64 -9.75 1.35
C SER A 140 -9.96 -10.92 0.64
N ILE A 141 -10.68 -12.04 0.41
CA ILE A 141 -10.18 -13.16 -0.38
C ILE A 141 -9.92 -12.73 -1.83
N LEU A 142 -10.87 -12.03 -2.45
CA LEU A 142 -10.73 -11.51 -3.81
C LEU A 142 -9.49 -10.60 -3.91
N MET A 143 -9.28 -9.74 -2.92
CA MET A 143 -8.11 -8.86 -2.87
C MET A 143 -6.82 -9.65 -2.79
N ILE A 144 -6.70 -10.69 -1.95
CA ILE A 144 -5.52 -11.56 -1.90
C ILE A 144 -5.28 -12.21 -3.27
N LEU A 145 -6.33 -12.69 -3.94
CA LEU A 145 -6.21 -13.33 -5.25
C LEU A 145 -5.75 -12.33 -6.32
N LEU A 146 -6.33 -11.13 -6.36
CA LEU A 146 -5.93 -10.06 -7.28
C LEU A 146 -4.51 -9.57 -7.01
N TYR A 147 -4.12 -9.48 -5.75
CA TYR A 147 -2.78 -9.08 -5.33
C TYR A 147 -1.80 -10.18 -5.71
N GLY A 148 -2.00 -11.41 -5.27
CA GLY A 148 -1.11 -12.55 -5.55
C GLY A 148 -0.97 -12.83 -7.05
N PHE A 149 -2.07 -12.91 -7.79
CA PHE A 149 -2.02 -13.20 -9.22
C PHE A 149 -1.50 -12.00 -10.03
N GLY A 150 -2.04 -10.81 -9.77
CA GLY A 150 -1.65 -9.59 -10.49
C GLY A 150 -0.18 -9.26 -10.25
N GLU A 151 0.28 -9.33 -9.02
CA GLU A 151 1.65 -8.99 -8.67
C GLU A 151 2.66 -10.04 -9.14
N LEU A 152 2.34 -11.34 -9.09
CA LEU A 152 3.20 -12.36 -9.70
C LEU A 152 3.34 -12.16 -11.21
N VAL A 153 2.24 -11.88 -11.91
CA VAL A 153 2.27 -11.61 -13.36
C VAL A 153 3.06 -10.34 -13.67
N LEU A 154 2.86 -9.27 -12.89
CA LEU A 154 3.53 -7.99 -13.10
C LEU A 154 5.02 -8.05 -12.73
N LEU A 155 5.40 -8.74 -11.65
CA LEU A 155 6.80 -8.97 -11.28
C LEU A 155 7.48 -9.88 -12.30
N TYR A 156 6.81 -10.94 -12.77
CA TYR A 156 7.35 -11.83 -13.80
C TYR A 156 7.59 -11.09 -15.11
N LYS A 157 6.61 -10.32 -15.58
CA LYS A 157 6.62 -9.68 -16.90
C LYS A 157 7.38 -8.35 -16.94
N TYR A 158 7.32 -7.57 -15.86
CA TYR A 158 7.86 -6.20 -15.81
C TYR A 158 9.00 -6.02 -14.81
N ARG A 159 9.38 -7.07 -14.06
CA ARG A 159 10.56 -7.11 -13.16
C ARG A 159 10.72 -5.86 -12.29
N GLY A 160 9.63 -5.35 -11.72
CA GLY A 160 9.63 -4.13 -10.91
C GLY A 160 9.44 -2.83 -11.69
N GLY A 161 8.86 -2.85 -12.89
CA GLY A 161 8.38 -1.63 -13.55
C GLY A 161 7.30 -0.90 -12.74
N ALA A 162 7.08 0.38 -13.01
CA ALA A 162 6.14 1.23 -12.27
C ALA A 162 4.71 0.67 -12.28
N LEU A 163 4.30 -0.08 -13.31
CA LEU A 163 3.02 -0.80 -13.27
C LEU A 163 2.94 -1.82 -12.13
N ALA A 164 4.03 -2.54 -11.87
CA ALA A 164 4.10 -3.49 -10.76
C ALA A 164 4.09 -2.78 -9.40
N GLU A 165 4.55 -1.53 -9.31
CA GLU A 165 4.50 -0.73 -8.08
C GLU A 165 3.16 -0.01 -7.89
N ILE A 166 2.52 0.46 -8.97
CA ILE A 166 1.22 1.15 -8.95
C ILE A 166 0.08 0.17 -8.65
N TRP A 167 0.16 -1.07 -9.16
CA TRP A 167 -0.90 -2.07 -8.99
C TRP A 167 -1.23 -2.37 -7.52
N PRO A 168 -0.24 -2.65 -6.65
CA PRO A 168 -0.38 -2.69 -5.20
C PRO A 168 -1.06 -1.47 -4.58
N ILE A 169 -0.70 -0.26 -5.01
CA ILE A 169 -1.29 0.99 -4.50
C ILE A 169 -2.78 1.09 -4.88
N LEU A 170 -3.13 0.71 -6.12
CA LEU A 170 -4.51 0.66 -6.59
C LEU A 170 -5.34 -0.33 -5.75
N LEU A 171 -4.83 -1.55 -5.57
CA LEU A 171 -5.51 -2.57 -4.78
C LEU A 171 -5.70 -2.15 -3.33
N LEU A 172 -4.66 -1.60 -2.71
CA LEU A 172 -4.72 -1.04 -1.36
C LEU A 172 -5.76 0.08 -1.26
N SER A 173 -5.85 0.93 -2.29
CA SER A 173 -6.86 1.99 -2.35
C SER A 173 -8.29 1.45 -2.37
N ILE A 174 -8.56 0.44 -3.19
CA ILE A 174 -9.89 -0.22 -3.26
C ILE A 174 -10.23 -0.84 -1.92
N TRP A 175 -9.29 -1.57 -1.31
CA TRP A 175 -9.47 -2.21 -0.01
C TRP A 175 -9.79 -1.18 1.08
N THR A 176 -9.01 -0.09 1.16
CA THR A 176 -9.25 0.98 2.13
C THR A 176 -10.64 1.61 1.93
N MET A 177 -11.07 1.88 0.70
CA MET A 177 -12.40 2.44 0.43
C MET A 177 -13.52 1.51 0.91
N VAL A 178 -13.42 0.20 0.63
CA VAL A 178 -14.40 -0.80 1.08
C VAL A 178 -14.54 -0.80 2.60
N PHE A 179 -13.43 -0.86 3.33
CA PHE A 179 -13.43 -0.89 4.80
C PHE A 179 -13.83 0.45 5.43
N THR A 180 -13.68 1.54 4.69
CA THR A 180 -14.18 2.85 5.13
C THR A 180 -15.71 2.91 5.01
N ILE A 181 -16.33 2.29 4.01
CA ILE A 181 -17.77 2.43 3.76
C ILE A 181 -18.60 1.41 4.57
N ALA A 182 -17.99 0.30 5.00
CA ALA A 182 -18.63 -0.74 5.81
C ALA A 182 -18.75 -0.40 7.30
#